data_AF-A0A9E7JJE6-F1
#
_entry.id   AF-A0A9E7JJE6-F1
#
_cell.length_a   1.000
_cell.length_b   1.000
_cell.length_c   1.000
_cell.angle_alpha   90.00
_cell.angle_beta   90.00
_cell.angle_gamma   90.00
#
_symmetry.space_group_name_H-M   'P 1'
#
loop_
_entity.id
_entity.type
_entity.pdbx_description
1 polymer ?
#
loop_
_entity_poly.entity_id
_entity_poly.type
_entity_poly.pdbx_seq_one_letter_code
_entity_poly.pdbx_strand_id
1 'polypeptide(L)'
;MDVLNGQARVYKRISWDCHDPIAPSKESIAMDLTGSPFTFSDTRNKFTAIGCDTIALFVGSTDQSYSTGCVSICNDNTTFSNGSCFGAGCCQTSILPGLQFFNITFSSTGHKDISWDNPCSFAFLVDGSWYSFRTTDLNETDFYDRNDGRVPMVLDWSIGDVGCEEARQNSTSYACRSNNSRCLNATNGIGYLCNCSSGYQGNPYVEGGCEGLPLSSLTMQPMCFFPFAWLLTSALRIRFNRL
;
A
#
# COMPACT_ATOMS: atom_id res chain seq x y z
N MET A 1 16.08 -1.92 -0.09
CA MET A 1 15.45 -1.21 1.04
C MET A 1 15.67 0.27 0.81
N ASP A 2 14.61 1.06 0.86
CA ASP A 2 14.64 2.51 0.82
C ASP A 2 14.65 3.03 2.25
N VAL A 3 15.84 3.34 2.74
CA VAL A 3 16.06 3.78 4.13
C VAL A 3 15.44 5.15 4.39
N LEU A 4 15.33 6.00 3.37
CA LEU A 4 14.83 7.37 3.53
C LEU A 4 13.30 7.40 3.63
N ASN A 5 12.63 6.59 2.82
CA ASN A 5 11.17 6.51 2.83
C ASN A 5 10.62 5.50 3.84
N GLY A 6 11.49 4.81 4.59
CA GLY A 6 11.02 3.83 5.56
C GLY A 6 10.47 2.56 4.90
N GLN A 7 10.92 2.16 3.70
CA GLN A 7 10.28 1.06 2.94
C GLN A 7 11.25 -0.05 2.52
N ALA A 8 10.76 -1.28 2.41
CA ALA A 8 11.46 -2.41 1.82
C ALA A 8 10.55 -3.11 0.80
N ARG A 9 11.12 -3.63 -0.29
CA ARG A 9 10.38 -4.47 -1.24
C ARG A 9 10.83 -5.91 -1.07
N VAL A 10 9.87 -6.82 -0.98
CA VAL A 10 10.11 -8.27 -0.87
C VAL A 10 9.17 -9.02 -1.81
N TYR A 11 9.55 -10.22 -2.23
CA TYR A 11 8.68 -11.09 -3.03
C TYR A 11 8.01 -12.12 -2.13
N LYS A 12 6.71 -12.30 -2.31
CA LYS A 12 5.92 -13.33 -1.61
C LYS A 12 5.22 -14.22 -2.61
N ARG A 13 5.05 -15.50 -2.24
CA ARG A 13 4.30 -16.45 -3.05
C ARG A 13 2.84 -16.04 -3.21
N ILE A 14 2.22 -16.48 -4.30
CA ILE A 14 0.80 -16.29 -4.63
C ILE A 14 -0.01 -17.42 -3.99
N SER A 15 -1.09 -17.10 -3.29
CA SER A 15 -2.01 -18.12 -2.75
C SER A 15 -2.95 -18.55 -3.86
N TRP A 16 -3.36 -19.81 -3.86
CA TRP A 16 -4.21 -20.34 -4.91
C TRP A 16 -5.15 -21.42 -4.39
N ASP A 17 -6.30 -21.55 -5.04
CA ASP A 17 -7.30 -22.60 -4.83
C ASP A 17 -7.75 -23.09 -6.21
N CYS A 18 -7.36 -24.31 -6.56
CA CYS A 18 -7.61 -24.91 -7.86
C CYS A 18 -8.57 -26.10 -7.72
N HIS A 19 -9.71 -26.00 -8.37
CA HIS A 19 -10.73 -27.03 -8.38
C HIS A 19 -10.46 -28.05 -9.50
N ASP A 20 -9.63 -29.04 -9.21
CA ASP A 20 -9.51 -30.24 -10.05
C ASP A 20 -10.48 -31.33 -9.53
N PRO A 21 -11.38 -31.90 -10.36
CA PRO A 21 -12.28 -32.98 -9.96
C PRO A 21 -11.58 -34.23 -9.42
N ILE A 22 -10.32 -34.45 -9.81
CA ILE A 22 -9.52 -35.64 -9.49
C ILE A 22 -8.59 -35.35 -8.30
N ALA A 23 -8.01 -34.15 -8.22
CA ALA A 23 -7.03 -33.78 -7.19
C ALA A 23 -7.15 -32.30 -6.79
N PRO A 24 -8.20 -31.92 -6.03
CA PRO A 24 -8.36 -30.54 -5.59
C PRO A 24 -7.15 -30.13 -4.76
N SER A 25 -6.60 -28.97 -5.06
CA SER A 25 -5.38 -28.49 -4.42
C SER A 25 -5.48 -27.01 -4.11
N LYS A 26 -4.90 -26.63 -2.98
CA LYS A 26 -4.87 -25.24 -2.52
C LYS A 26 -3.60 -24.96 -1.75
N GLU A 27 -3.07 -23.75 -1.90
CA GLU A 27 -1.96 -23.21 -1.11
C GLU A 27 -2.41 -21.89 -0.48
N SER A 28 -2.51 -21.90 0.84
CA SER A 28 -2.73 -20.71 1.65
C SER A 28 -1.40 -20.21 2.19
N ILE A 29 -1.11 -18.94 1.96
CA ILE A 29 0.17 -18.35 2.37
C ILE A 29 -0.06 -17.41 3.53
N ALA A 30 0.81 -17.57 4.53
CA ALA A 30 0.91 -16.68 5.67
C ALA A 30 2.26 -15.96 5.70
N MET A 31 2.29 -14.81 6.38
CA MET A 31 3.52 -14.11 6.72
C MET A 31 3.39 -13.54 8.12
N ASP A 32 4.39 -13.78 8.94
CA ASP A 32 4.48 -13.26 10.29
C ASP A 32 5.78 -12.46 10.44
N LEU A 33 5.61 -11.18 10.71
CA LEU A 33 6.67 -10.20 10.96
C LEU A 33 6.64 -9.71 12.41
N THR A 34 5.85 -10.35 13.29
CA THR A 34 5.71 -9.95 14.68
C THR A 34 7.07 -9.91 15.38
N GLY A 35 7.33 -8.82 16.09
CA GLY A 35 8.61 -8.58 16.77
C GLY A 35 9.75 -8.09 15.86
N SER A 36 9.51 -8.00 14.54
CA SER A 36 10.39 -7.29 13.61
C SER A 36 10.01 -5.80 13.53
N PRO A 37 10.89 -4.92 13.00
CA PRO A 37 10.56 -3.51 12.79
C PRO A 37 9.63 -3.27 11.58
N PHE A 38 9.14 -4.31 10.92
CA PHE A 38 8.41 -4.20 9.65
C PHE A 38 6.90 -4.35 9.83
N THR A 39 6.14 -3.57 9.06
CA THR A 39 4.69 -3.68 8.86
C THR A 39 4.39 -3.79 7.37
N PHE A 40 3.25 -4.36 6.99
CA PHE A 40 2.80 -4.34 5.59
C PHE A 40 2.33 -2.94 5.22
N SER A 41 2.86 -2.36 4.14
CA SER A 41 2.47 -1.02 3.72
C SER A 41 1.02 -0.96 3.29
N ASP A 42 0.17 -0.27 4.06
CA ASP A 42 -1.28 -0.14 3.84
C ASP A 42 -1.61 0.79 2.67
N THR A 43 -0.77 1.79 2.45
CA THR A 43 -0.91 2.76 1.37
C THR A 43 -0.42 2.23 0.03
N ARG A 44 0.61 1.36 0.03
CA ARG A 44 1.24 0.83 -1.18
C ARG A 44 0.68 -0.51 -1.61
N ASN A 45 0.36 -1.40 -0.66
CA ASN A 45 -0.12 -2.72 -1.02
C ASN A 45 -1.64 -2.74 -1.23
N LYS A 46 -2.09 -3.65 -2.09
CA LYS A 46 -3.50 -4.01 -2.27
C LYS A 46 -3.64 -5.51 -2.12
N PHE A 47 -4.60 -5.93 -1.30
CA PHE A 47 -5.03 -7.33 -1.29
C PHE A 47 -5.88 -7.55 -2.53
N THR A 48 -5.47 -8.51 -3.35
CA THR A 48 -6.03 -8.76 -4.68
C THR A 48 -6.45 -10.21 -4.76
N ALA A 49 -7.62 -10.46 -5.34
CA ALA A 49 -8.02 -11.79 -5.77
C ALA A 49 -8.35 -11.79 -7.26
N ILE A 50 -7.94 -12.84 -7.95
CA ILE A 50 -8.20 -13.12 -9.35
C ILE A 50 -8.92 -14.45 -9.43
N GLY A 51 -9.97 -14.51 -10.24
CA GLY A 51 -10.76 -15.72 -10.41
C GLY A 51 -12.24 -15.40 -10.42
N CYS A 52 -13.04 -16.43 -10.63
CA CYS A 52 -14.49 -16.37 -10.61
C CYS A 52 -15.05 -17.39 -9.65
N ASP A 53 -16.18 -17.02 -9.05
CA ASP A 53 -16.77 -17.69 -7.89
C ASP A 53 -15.79 -17.84 -6.72
N THR A 54 -14.93 -16.83 -6.57
CA THR A 54 -13.86 -16.77 -5.58
C THR A 54 -14.27 -15.87 -4.41
N ILE A 55 -14.21 -16.40 -3.20
CA ILE A 55 -14.12 -15.58 -1.97
C ILE A 55 -12.72 -15.78 -1.39
N ALA A 56 -11.89 -14.74 -1.44
CA ALA A 56 -10.59 -14.72 -0.79
C ALA A 56 -10.64 -13.83 0.44
N LEU A 57 -10.19 -14.35 1.58
CA LEU A 57 -10.15 -13.65 2.86
C LEU A 57 -8.70 -13.39 3.26
N PHE A 58 -8.42 -12.15 3.62
CA PHE A 58 -7.19 -11.70 4.25
C PHE A 58 -7.42 -11.59 5.74
N VAL A 59 -6.79 -12.45 6.51
CA VAL A 59 -6.83 -12.45 7.98
C VAL A 59 -5.58 -11.75 8.48
N GLY A 60 -5.70 -10.52 8.96
CA GLY A 60 -4.54 -9.69 9.34
C GLY A 60 -4.14 -9.76 10.81
N SER A 61 -4.80 -10.60 11.61
CA SER A 61 -4.43 -10.82 13.00
C SER A 61 -4.50 -12.29 13.38
N THR A 62 -3.59 -12.74 14.26
CA THR A 62 -3.53 -14.12 14.74
C THR A 62 -4.75 -14.50 15.58
N ASP A 63 -5.35 -13.53 16.28
CA ASP A 63 -6.62 -13.68 17.01
C ASP A 63 -7.86 -13.51 16.12
N GLN A 64 -7.68 -13.31 14.81
CA GLN A 64 -8.74 -13.08 13.81
C GLN A 64 -9.61 -11.83 14.08
N SER A 65 -9.14 -10.90 14.92
CA SER A 65 -9.86 -9.63 15.20
C SER A 65 -10.01 -8.73 13.98
N TYR A 66 -9.17 -8.91 12.97
CA TYR A 66 -9.26 -8.21 11.69
C TYR A 66 -9.22 -9.19 10.52
N SER A 67 -10.24 -9.09 9.68
CA SER A 67 -10.23 -9.68 8.35
C SER A 67 -10.84 -8.71 7.35
N THR A 68 -10.33 -8.77 6.12
CA THR A 68 -10.93 -8.14 4.96
C THR A 68 -11.04 -9.18 3.86
N GLY A 69 -11.90 -8.95 2.88
CA GLY A 69 -12.21 -9.95 1.87
C GLY A 69 -12.29 -9.35 0.50
N CYS A 70 -12.14 -10.23 -0.47
CA CYS A 70 -12.34 -9.93 -1.87
C CYS A 70 -13.23 -11.01 -2.47
N VAL A 71 -14.27 -10.58 -3.16
CA VAL A 71 -15.28 -11.47 -3.73
C VAL A 71 -15.42 -11.15 -5.22
N SER A 72 -15.37 -12.20 -6.02
CA SER A 72 -15.57 -12.13 -7.47
C SER A 72 -16.54 -13.23 -7.86
N ILE A 73 -17.71 -12.84 -8.37
CA ILE A 73 -18.77 -13.76 -8.84
C ILE A 73 -18.99 -13.44 -10.31
N CYS A 74 -19.13 -14.47 -11.13
CA CYS A 74 -19.16 -14.35 -12.57
C CYS A 74 -20.22 -15.30 -13.17
N ASN A 75 -20.52 -15.14 -14.46
CA ASN A 75 -21.40 -16.00 -15.27
C ASN A 75 -20.93 -16.04 -16.73
N ASP A 76 -21.51 -16.93 -17.55
CA ASP A 76 -21.16 -17.09 -18.97
C ASP A 76 -21.27 -15.78 -19.79
N ASN A 77 -22.09 -14.84 -19.33
CA ASN A 77 -22.33 -13.54 -19.97
C ASN A 77 -21.45 -12.42 -19.40
N THR A 78 -20.56 -12.73 -18.47
CA THR A 78 -19.70 -11.75 -17.81
C THR A 78 -18.60 -11.31 -18.76
N THR A 79 -18.44 -10.00 -18.90
CA THR A 79 -17.40 -9.40 -19.73
C THR A 79 -16.26 -8.89 -18.85
N PHE A 80 -15.03 -9.31 -19.17
CA PHE A 80 -13.83 -8.84 -18.47
C PHE A 80 -13.20 -7.68 -19.23
N SER A 81 -12.69 -6.71 -18.49
CA SER A 81 -11.96 -5.58 -19.07
C SER A 81 -10.59 -5.46 -18.43
N ASN A 82 -9.55 -5.29 -19.26
CA ASN A 82 -8.19 -5.06 -18.79
C ASN A 82 -8.14 -3.78 -17.94
N GLY A 83 -7.29 -3.80 -16.91
CA GLY A 83 -7.02 -2.65 -16.05
C GLY A 83 -8.06 -2.37 -14.97
N SER A 84 -9.24 -3.00 -15.00
CA SER A 84 -10.27 -2.87 -13.97
C SER A 84 -10.24 -4.06 -13.01
N CYS A 85 -10.10 -3.81 -11.70
CA CYS A 85 -10.10 -4.85 -10.66
C CYS A 85 -11.06 -4.51 -9.51
N PHE A 86 -12.31 -4.19 -9.86
CA PHE A 86 -13.38 -3.85 -8.93
C PHE A 86 -14.68 -4.58 -9.24
N GLY A 87 -14.59 -5.84 -9.71
CA GLY A 87 -15.78 -6.57 -10.15
C GLY A 87 -15.50 -8.03 -10.48
N ALA A 88 -16.15 -8.51 -11.53
CA ALA A 88 -16.03 -9.90 -11.94
C ALA A 88 -14.65 -10.21 -12.53
N GLY A 89 -14.09 -11.35 -12.16
CA GLY A 89 -12.74 -11.81 -12.53
C GLY A 89 -11.62 -11.24 -11.65
N CYS A 90 -11.79 -10.05 -11.08
CA CYS A 90 -10.76 -9.42 -10.26
C CYS A 90 -11.36 -8.44 -9.26
N CYS A 91 -10.96 -8.57 -8.00
CA CYS A 91 -11.27 -7.57 -6.99
C CYS A 91 -10.03 -7.18 -6.17
N GLN A 92 -10.01 -5.94 -5.72
CA GLN A 92 -8.96 -5.36 -4.90
C GLN A 92 -9.52 -4.61 -3.70
N THR A 93 -8.83 -4.74 -2.57
CA THR A 93 -9.15 -4.01 -1.35
C THR A 93 -7.89 -3.54 -0.63
N SER A 94 -8.04 -2.50 0.18
CA SER A 94 -6.96 -1.99 1.03
C SER A 94 -6.89 -2.79 2.34
N ILE A 95 -5.73 -2.81 2.96
CA ILE A 95 -5.51 -3.36 4.30
C ILE A 95 -5.48 -2.24 5.35
N LEU A 96 -5.65 -2.59 6.62
CA LEU A 96 -5.45 -1.63 7.71
C LEU A 96 -3.95 -1.36 7.95
N PRO A 97 -3.60 -0.18 8.49
CA PRO A 97 -2.24 0.10 8.96
C PRO A 97 -1.89 -0.71 10.21
N GLY A 98 -0.58 -0.93 10.42
CA GLY A 98 0.01 -1.55 11.59
C GLY A 98 0.08 -3.08 11.53
N LEU A 99 -0.33 -3.70 10.43
CA LEU A 99 -0.36 -5.15 10.33
C LEU A 99 1.06 -5.73 10.17
N GLN A 100 1.39 -6.70 11.03
CA GLN A 100 2.63 -7.49 10.97
C GLN A 100 2.36 -8.96 10.65
N PHE A 101 1.10 -9.38 10.69
CA PHE A 101 0.69 -10.72 10.35
C PHE A 101 -0.33 -10.69 9.22
N PHE A 102 -0.27 -11.67 8.32
CA PHE A 102 -1.43 -12.03 7.53
C PHE A 102 -1.47 -13.52 7.23
N ASN A 103 -2.68 -14.02 6.98
CA ASN A 103 -2.95 -15.30 6.37
C ASN A 103 -4.04 -15.13 5.29
N ILE A 104 -3.89 -15.81 4.16
CA ILE A 104 -4.87 -15.78 3.07
C ILE A 104 -5.61 -17.12 3.03
N THR A 105 -6.94 -17.06 3.12
CA THR A 105 -7.81 -18.23 3.00
C THR A 105 -8.81 -18.05 1.88
N PHE A 106 -9.27 -19.16 1.33
CA PHE A 106 -10.32 -19.18 0.32
C PHE A 106 -11.59 -19.80 0.90
N SER A 107 -12.72 -19.33 0.44
CA SER A 107 -14.03 -19.92 0.67
C SER A 107 -14.75 -20.07 -0.67
N SER A 108 -15.57 -21.12 -0.77
CA SER A 108 -16.49 -21.29 -1.89
C SER A 108 -17.76 -20.48 -1.63
N THR A 109 -18.32 -19.90 -2.69
CA THR A 109 -19.65 -19.28 -2.70
C THR A 109 -20.78 -20.31 -2.70
N GLY A 110 -20.47 -21.59 -2.95
CA GLY A 110 -21.48 -22.63 -3.22
C GLY A 110 -22.24 -22.42 -4.54
N HIS A 111 -21.81 -21.46 -5.36
CA HIS A 111 -22.34 -21.20 -6.69
C HIS A 111 -22.01 -22.40 -7.59
N LYS A 112 -23.05 -23.06 -8.11
CA LYS A 112 -22.95 -24.24 -8.98
C LYS A 112 -23.54 -23.89 -10.32
N ASP A 113 -22.83 -23.12 -11.10
CA ASP A 113 -23.10 -22.95 -12.52
C ASP A 113 -21.90 -22.18 -13.02
N ILE A 114 -20.97 -22.83 -13.74
CA ILE A 114 -20.34 -22.37 -14.98
C ILE A 114 -19.29 -23.39 -15.42
N SER A 115 -19.38 -23.71 -16.71
CA SER A 115 -18.35 -24.32 -17.55
C SER A 115 -17.19 -23.31 -17.73
N TRP A 116 -16.44 -23.00 -16.67
CA TRP A 116 -15.28 -22.09 -16.79
C TRP A 116 -14.03 -22.92 -17.01
N ASP A 117 -13.31 -22.61 -18.07
CA ASP A 117 -12.05 -23.28 -18.43
C ASP A 117 -10.88 -22.98 -17.46
N ASN A 118 -11.11 -22.22 -16.38
CA ASN A 118 -10.09 -21.95 -15.37
C ASN A 118 -10.51 -22.47 -14.00
N PRO A 119 -9.94 -23.61 -13.54
CA PRO A 119 -10.24 -24.16 -12.24
C PRO A 119 -9.61 -23.36 -11.08
N CYS A 120 -8.69 -22.43 -11.36
CA CYS A 120 -7.84 -21.80 -10.36
C CYS A 120 -8.25 -20.37 -10.01
N SER A 121 -8.37 -20.13 -8.71
CA SER A 121 -8.45 -18.80 -8.11
C SER A 121 -7.13 -18.44 -7.47
N PHE A 122 -6.70 -17.17 -7.58
CA PHE A 122 -5.48 -16.66 -6.98
C PHE A 122 -5.78 -15.53 -6.00
N ALA A 123 -5.01 -15.43 -4.92
CA ALA A 123 -5.09 -14.32 -3.98
C ALA A 123 -3.72 -13.97 -3.42
N PHE A 124 -3.45 -12.67 -3.30
CA PHE A 124 -2.12 -12.17 -2.95
C PHE A 124 -2.16 -10.72 -2.46
N LEU A 125 -1.14 -10.36 -1.68
CA LEU A 125 -0.86 -8.97 -1.30
C LEU A 125 0.27 -8.44 -2.17
N VAL A 126 0.02 -7.38 -2.94
CA VAL A 126 0.97 -6.86 -3.95
C VAL A 126 1.11 -5.34 -3.88
N ASP A 127 2.25 -4.81 -4.30
CA ASP A 127 2.42 -3.37 -4.59
C ASP A 127 1.39 -2.96 -5.66
N GLY A 128 0.43 -2.11 -5.29
CA GLY A 128 -0.66 -1.71 -6.17
C GLY A 128 -0.21 -0.96 -7.43
N SER A 129 1.02 -0.41 -7.43
CA SER A 129 1.61 0.20 -8.63
C SER A 129 2.21 -0.81 -9.61
N TRP A 130 2.44 -2.04 -9.16
CA TRP A 130 3.04 -3.10 -9.97
C TRP A 130 1.99 -3.95 -10.70
N TYR A 131 0.83 -4.18 -10.07
CA TYR A 131 -0.20 -5.04 -10.63
C TYR A 131 -1.30 -4.26 -11.36
N SER A 132 -1.61 -4.70 -12.58
CA SER A 132 -2.76 -4.26 -13.35
C SER A 132 -3.41 -5.49 -13.98
N PHE A 133 -4.70 -5.68 -13.72
CA PHE A 133 -5.43 -6.86 -14.14
C PHE A 133 -5.44 -7.01 -15.67
N ARG A 134 -5.22 -8.23 -16.14
CA ARG A 134 -5.43 -8.60 -17.54
C ARG A 134 -6.41 -9.76 -17.62
N THR A 135 -7.22 -9.79 -18.66
CA THR A 135 -8.16 -10.90 -18.89
C THR A 135 -7.44 -12.24 -19.05
N THR A 136 -6.20 -12.25 -19.51
CA THR A 136 -5.34 -13.45 -19.56
C THR A 136 -4.97 -13.99 -18.18
N ASP A 137 -5.12 -13.20 -17.12
CA ASP A 137 -4.87 -13.64 -15.73
C ASP A 137 -5.90 -14.66 -15.27
N LEU A 138 -7.04 -14.72 -15.97
CA LEU A 138 -8.09 -15.72 -15.80
C LEU A 138 -7.83 -16.98 -16.61
N ASN A 139 -6.70 -17.13 -17.30
CA ASN A 139 -6.40 -18.32 -18.10
C ASN A 139 -5.53 -19.30 -17.31
N GLU A 140 -6.14 -20.41 -16.86
CA GLU A 140 -5.48 -21.50 -16.13
C GLU A 140 -4.47 -21.00 -15.07
N THR A 141 -3.18 -21.31 -15.26
CA THR A 141 -2.07 -20.95 -14.39
C THR A 141 -1.19 -19.83 -14.96
N ASP A 142 -1.57 -19.17 -16.06
CA ASP A 142 -0.73 -18.16 -16.75
C ASP A 142 -0.22 -17.08 -15.80
N PHE A 143 -1.10 -16.54 -14.95
CA PHE A 143 -0.72 -15.55 -13.95
C PHE A 143 0.34 -16.07 -12.97
N TYR A 144 0.21 -17.31 -12.52
CA TYR A 144 1.14 -17.91 -11.58
C TYR A 144 2.50 -18.16 -12.25
N ASP A 145 2.49 -18.81 -13.42
CA ASP A 145 3.68 -19.29 -14.11
C ASP A 145 4.55 -18.13 -14.61
N ARG A 146 3.93 -17.13 -15.24
CA ARG A 146 4.67 -15.96 -15.77
C ARG A 146 5.33 -15.11 -14.67
N ASN A 147 4.88 -15.26 -13.44
CA ASN A 147 5.39 -14.55 -12.26
C ASN A 147 6.25 -15.44 -11.35
N ASP A 148 6.61 -16.65 -11.79
CA ASP A 148 7.35 -17.64 -10.99
C ASP A 148 6.72 -17.87 -9.60
N GLY A 149 5.38 -17.86 -9.57
CA GLY A 149 4.57 -18.07 -8.38
C GLY A 149 4.68 -16.96 -7.31
N ARG A 150 5.24 -15.77 -7.63
CA ARG A 150 5.49 -14.71 -6.64
C ARG A 150 5.11 -13.32 -7.14
N VAL A 151 4.74 -12.45 -6.19
CA VAL A 151 4.47 -11.03 -6.44
C VAL A 151 5.28 -10.13 -5.50
N PRO A 152 5.64 -8.91 -5.93
CA PRO A 152 6.31 -7.95 -5.07
C PRO A 152 5.33 -7.30 -4.09
N MET A 153 5.73 -7.16 -2.84
CA MET A 153 5.04 -6.39 -1.80
C MET A 153 5.97 -5.35 -1.18
N VAL A 154 5.39 -4.31 -0.59
CA VAL A 154 6.09 -3.26 0.14
C VAL A 154 5.89 -3.42 1.64
N LEU A 155 6.98 -3.44 2.39
CA LEU A 155 6.96 -3.34 3.84
C LEU A 155 7.34 -1.92 4.23
N ASP A 156 6.65 -1.34 5.19
CA ASP A 156 7.14 -0.17 5.90
C ASP A 156 7.97 -0.65 7.10
N TRP A 157 8.91 0.17 7.56
CA TRP A 157 9.65 -0.08 8.79
C TRP A 157 9.66 1.13 9.70
N SER A 158 9.73 0.87 11.00
CA SER A 158 9.82 1.89 12.04
C SER A 158 10.78 1.45 13.14
N ILE A 159 11.28 2.41 13.90
CA ILE A 159 12.18 2.17 15.02
C ILE A 159 11.40 2.20 16.32
N GLY A 160 11.65 1.18 17.14
CA GLY A 160 11.09 1.06 18.47
C GLY A 160 9.58 0.86 18.48
N ASP A 161 9.04 0.91 19.68
CA ASP A 161 7.65 0.70 20.04
C ASP A 161 7.02 1.96 20.68
N VAL A 162 7.66 3.12 20.48
CA VAL A 162 7.24 4.42 21.03
C VAL A 162 7.33 5.51 19.97
N GLY A 163 6.54 6.57 20.15
CA GLY A 163 6.60 7.75 19.28
C GLY A 163 7.82 8.64 19.56
N CYS A 164 8.00 9.66 18.72
CA CYS A 164 9.10 10.62 18.80
C CYS A 164 9.21 11.36 20.13
N GLU A 165 8.08 11.68 20.77
CA GLU A 165 8.08 12.43 22.03
C GLU A 165 8.80 11.67 23.13
N GLU A 166 8.48 10.38 23.27
CA GLU A 166 9.10 9.48 24.25
C GLU A 166 10.50 9.05 23.80
N ALA A 167 10.68 8.72 22.51
CA ALA A 167 11.97 8.31 21.98
C ALA A 167 13.09 9.34 22.24
N ARG A 168 12.77 10.64 22.18
CA ARG A 168 13.73 11.72 22.45
C ARG A 168 14.14 11.84 23.91
N GLN A 169 13.35 11.32 24.85
CA GLN A 169 13.67 11.36 26.27
C GLN A 169 14.74 10.33 26.64
N ASN A 170 14.85 9.24 25.87
CA ASN A 170 15.89 8.23 26.05
C ASN A 170 17.04 8.42 25.06
N SER A 171 18.00 9.26 25.42
CA SER A 171 19.16 9.58 24.56
C SER A 171 20.03 8.37 24.21
N THR A 172 19.98 7.29 24.99
CA THR A 172 20.82 6.10 24.75
C THR A 172 20.29 5.21 23.64
N SER A 173 18.96 5.12 23.46
CA SER A 173 18.31 4.30 22.43
C SER A 173 17.79 5.11 21.24
N TYR A 174 17.85 6.45 21.31
CA TYR A 174 17.39 7.32 20.24
C TYR A 174 18.22 7.16 18.96
N ALA A 175 17.55 6.83 17.85
CA ALA A 175 18.20 6.43 16.61
C ALA A 175 18.56 7.59 15.66
N CYS A 176 18.01 8.79 15.86
CA CYS A 176 18.31 9.93 15.00
C CYS A 176 19.62 10.59 15.45
N ARG A 177 20.74 10.13 14.87
CA ARG A 177 22.11 10.49 15.30
C ARG A 177 22.61 11.79 14.70
N SER A 178 22.09 12.22 13.56
CA SER A 178 22.56 13.43 12.90
C SER A 178 21.98 14.69 13.55
N ASN A 179 22.82 15.70 13.81
CA ASN A 179 22.39 16.98 14.40
C ASN A 179 21.35 17.72 13.54
N ASN A 180 21.41 17.55 12.20
CA ASN A 180 20.47 18.16 11.27
C ASN A 180 19.36 17.18 10.85
N SER A 181 18.95 16.31 11.77
CA SER A 181 17.82 15.39 11.57
C SER A 181 16.63 15.75 12.46
N ARG A 182 15.48 15.21 12.08
CA ARG A 182 14.23 15.27 12.83
C ARG A 182 13.63 13.88 12.94
N CYS A 183 12.99 13.63 14.06
CA CYS A 183 12.16 12.44 14.25
C CYS A 183 10.75 12.69 13.71
N LEU A 184 10.20 11.69 13.02
CA LEU A 184 8.84 11.63 12.49
C LEU A 184 8.15 10.37 13.03
N ASN A 185 6.94 10.49 13.58
CA ASN A 185 6.17 9.32 14.00
C ASN A 185 5.86 8.45 12.78
N ALA A 186 5.91 7.12 12.98
CA ALA A 186 5.46 6.19 11.96
C ALA A 186 3.97 6.42 11.66
N THR A 187 3.60 6.36 10.39
CA THR A 187 2.19 6.47 9.96
C THR A 187 1.52 5.10 9.82
N ASN A 188 2.32 4.04 9.75
CA ASN A 188 1.87 2.66 9.57
C ASN A 188 2.32 1.79 10.76
N GLY A 189 1.57 1.89 11.87
CA GLY A 189 1.89 1.23 13.14
C GLY A 189 2.55 2.17 14.16
N ILE A 190 3.22 1.58 15.14
CA ILE A 190 3.90 2.30 16.23
C ILE A 190 5.40 2.46 15.88
N GLY A 191 6.05 3.46 16.47
CA GLY A 191 7.47 3.73 16.30
C GLY A 191 7.71 5.06 15.60
N TYR A 192 8.94 5.25 15.15
CA TYR A 192 9.35 6.46 14.46
C TYR A 192 10.40 6.22 13.38
N LEU A 193 10.59 7.22 12.53
CA LEU A 193 11.63 7.31 11.52
C LEU A 193 12.45 8.59 11.75
N CYS A 194 13.68 8.58 11.27
CA CYS A 194 14.52 9.76 11.22
C CYS A 194 14.58 10.28 9.78
N ASN A 195 14.48 11.59 9.62
CA ASN A 195 14.62 12.25 8.34
C ASN A 195 15.54 13.46 8.49
N CYS A 196 16.28 13.83 7.46
CA CYS A 196 17.02 15.08 7.49
C CYS A 196 16.04 16.27 7.58
N SER A 197 16.47 17.30 8.30
CA SER A 197 15.74 18.55 8.41
C SER A 197 15.71 19.29 7.07
N SER A 198 14.77 20.23 6.93
CA SER A 198 14.66 21.02 5.69
C SER A 198 15.99 21.71 5.36
N GLY A 199 16.43 21.61 4.10
CA GLY A 199 17.72 22.12 3.63
C GLY A 199 18.90 21.15 3.81
N TYR A 200 18.67 19.93 4.30
CA TYR A 200 19.69 18.91 4.47
C TYR A 200 19.30 17.61 3.76
N GLN A 201 20.30 16.87 3.27
CA GLN A 201 20.12 15.55 2.66
C GLN A 201 21.22 14.59 3.15
N GLY A 202 20.93 13.29 3.11
CA GLY A 202 21.86 12.24 3.48
C GLY A 202 21.21 11.25 4.43
N ASN A 203 22.00 10.63 5.31
CA ASN A 203 21.54 9.59 6.22
C ASN A 203 21.36 10.14 7.66
N PRO A 204 20.13 10.28 8.16
CA PRO A 204 19.86 10.84 9.49
C PRO A 204 20.23 9.90 10.65
N TYR A 205 20.49 8.62 10.37
CA TYR A 205 20.85 7.61 11.36
C TYR A 205 22.36 7.57 11.65
N VAL A 206 23.16 8.38 10.96
CA VAL A 206 24.62 8.46 11.12
C VAL A 206 25.01 9.85 11.64
N GLU A 207 25.96 9.92 12.56
CA GLU A 207 26.49 11.21 13.04
C GLU A 207 27.07 12.02 11.88
N GLY A 208 26.66 13.28 11.77
CA GLY A 208 27.04 14.14 10.64
C GLY A 208 26.45 13.74 9.28
N GLY A 209 25.61 12.70 9.21
CA GLY A 209 25.13 12.15 7.95
C GLY A 209 24.07 13.00 7.23
N CYS A 210 23.55 14.06 7.85
CA CYS A 210 22.71 15.05 7.17
C CYS A 210 23.55 16.28 6.83
N GLU A 211 23.92 16.37 5.56
CA GLU A 211 24.77 17.43 5.02
C GLU A 211 23.90 18.53 4.40
N GLY A 212 24.36 19.78 4.55
CA GLY A 212 23.64 20.94 4.02
C GLY A 212 23.61 20.93 2.50
N LEU A 213 22.45 21.21 1.92
CA LEU A 213 22.30 21.35 0.49
C LEU A 213 23.07 22.60 0.00
N PRO A 214 23.80 22.53 -1.13
CA PRO A 214 24.52 23.67 -1.65
C PRO A 214 23.54 24.79 -2.02
N LEU A 215 23.95 26.06 -1.81
CA LEU A 215 23.13 27.26 -2.07
C LEU A 215 22.50 27.30 -3.47
N SER A 216 23.08 26.61 -4.46
CA SER A 216 22.57 26.49 -5.83
C SER A 216 21.34 25.59 -5.99
N SER A 217 21.00 24.79 -4.96
CA SER A 217 19.88 23.84 -4.98
C SER A 217 18.66 24.31 -4.18
N LEU A 218 18.78 25.41 -3.43
CA LEU A 218 17.66 26.14 -2.87
C LEU A 218 16.93 26.85 -4.01
N THR A 219 15.98 26.18 -4.66
CA THR A 219 15.01 26.88 -5.49
C THR A 219 14.24 27.81 -4.56
N MET A 220 14.54 29.10 -4.68
CA MET A 220 13.79 30.17 -4.04
C MET A 220 12.35 30.03 -4.54
N GLN A 221 11.48 29.36 -3.79
CA GLN A 221 10.04 29.42 -4.07
C GLN A 221 9.73 30.90 -4.03
N PRO A 222 9.30 31.52 -5.15
CA PRO A 222 8.96 32.92 -5.11
C PRO A 222 7.84 33.03 -4.09
N MET A 223 8.11 33.73 -2.97
CA MET A 223 7.03 34.23 -2.14
C MET A 223 6.16 35.03 -3.10
N CYS A 224 4.99 34.51 -3.43
CA CYS A 224 3.98 35.26 -4.15
C CYS A 224 3.66 36.48 -3.28
N PHE A 225 4.36 37.58 -3.53
CA PHE A 225 3.95 38.90 -3.10
C PHE A 225 2.63 39.16 -3.80
N PHE A 226 1.52 38.86 -3.12
CA PHE A 226 0.25 39.48 -3.45
C PHE A 226 0.43 40.99 -3.22
N PRO A 227 0.38 41.84 -4.27
CA PRO A 227 0.34 43.26 -4.03
C PRO A 227 -1.06 43.56 -3.48
N PHE A 228 -1.14 43.84 -2.18
CA PHE A 228 -2.24 44.59 -1.59
C PHE A 228 -2.24 45.99 -2.23
N ALA A 229 -2.90 46.14 -3.37
CA ALA A 229 -3.02 47.44 -4.03
C ALA A 229 -4.25 47.55 -4.92
N TRP A 230 -5.44 47.15 -4.45
CA TRP A 230 -6.72 47.66 -4.99
C TRP A 230 -7.77 47.74 -3.87
N LEU A 231 -7.52 48.63 -2.91
CA LEU A 231 -8.57 49.22 -2.09
C LEU A 231 -8.56 50.73 -2.33
N LEU A 232 -9.75 51.26 -2.64
CA LEU A 232 -10.15 52.68 -2.72
C LEU A 232 -9.90 53.42 -4.04
N THR A 233 -10.95 53.48 -4.86
CA THR A 233 -11.66 54.71 -5.31
C THR A 233 -12.48 54.30 -6.55
N SER A 234 -13.81 54.25 -6.51
CA SER A 234 -14.62 55.46 -6.53
C SER A 234 -16.09 55.10 -6.27
N ALA A 235 -16.68 55.84 -5.32
CA ALA A 235 -18.11 55.91 -5.11
C ALA A 235 -18.76 56.87 -6.13
N LEU A 236 -20.08 56.68 -6.31
CA LEU A 236 -21.06 57.53 -7.00
C LEU A 236 -21.10 57.53 -8.55
N ARG A 237 -22.10 56.83 -9.10
CA ARG A 237 -23.24 57.53 -9.75
C ARG A 237 -24.48 56.63 -9.86
N ILE A 238 -25.52 57.05 -9.15
CA ILE A 238 -26.92 56.68 -9.36
C ILE A 238 -27.41 57.36 -10.66
N ARG A 239 -28.09 56.64 -11.56
CA ARG A 239 -29.34 57.08 -12.20
C ARG A 239 -30.03 55.98 -13.02
N PHE A 240 -31.32 55.86 -12.75
CA PHE A 240 -32.39 55.21 -13.51
C PHE A 240 -32.40 55.57 -15.01
N ASN A 241 -32.72 54.63 -15.91
CA ASN A 241 -34.01 54.61 -16.61
C ASN A 241 -34.23 53.39 -17.53
N ARG A 242 -35.53 53.04 -17.63
CA ARG A 242 -36.24 52.06 -18.47
C ARG A 242 -35.77 51.92 -19.92
N LEU A 243 -35.84 50.69 -20.45
CA LEU A 243 -36.93 50.23 -21.33
C LEU A 243 -37.18 48.74 -21.09
#